data_AF-A0A660A7N6-F1
#
_entry.id   AF-A0A660A7N6-F1
#
_cell.length_a   1.000
_cell.length_b   1.000
_cell.length_c   1.000
_cell.angle_alpha   90.00
_cell.angle_beta   90.00
_cell.angle_gamma   90.00
#
_symmetry.space_group_name_H-M   'P 1'
#
loop_
_entity.id
_entity.type
_entity.pdbx_description
1 polymer ?
#
loop_
_entity_poly.entity_id
_entity_poly.type
_entity_poly.pdbx_seq_one_letter_code
_entity_poly.pdbx_strand_id
1 'polypeptide(L)'
;SALQLSRIGGGVGITLSNLREAGAPIKGYAGAASGVVPVMKLFEDSFSYSNQLGQRQGAGVVYLNVFHPDIIAFLSTKKENADEKVRVKTLSLGITVPDKFYELARKNEDMYLFSPYNVEKEYGIPFNYLDITNMYDELVA
;
A
#
# COMPACT_ATOMS: atom_id res chain seq x y z
N SER A 1 -15.14 -3.77 11.37
CA SER A 1 -13.69 -3.95 11.63
C SER A 1 -13.19 -5.19 10.88
N ALA A 2 -11.97 -5.18 10.31
CA ALA A 2 -11.40 -6.33 9.58
C ALA A 2 -11.44 -7.63 10.40
N LEU A 3 -11.26 -7.52 11.72
CA LEU A 3 -11.37 -8.62 12.68
C LEU A 3 -12.77 -9.27 12.71
N GLN A 4 -13.84 -8.46 12.59
CA GLN A 4 -15.22 -8.95 12.60
C GLN A 4 -15.59 -9.70 11.31
N LEU A 5 -15.07 -9.23 10.17
CA LEU A 5 -15.28 -9.87 8.87
C LEU A 5 -14.49 -11.18 8.75
N SER A 6 -13.24 -11.19 9.23
CA SER A 6 -12.41 -12.40 9.31
C SER A 6 -13.03 -13.48 10.20
N ARG A 7 -13.69 -13.10 11.31
CA ARG A 7 -14.38 -14.03 12.21
C ARG A 7 -15.54 -14.78 11.55
N ILE A 8 -16.12 -14.23 10.47
CA ILE A 8 -17.23 -14.83 9.70
C ILE A 8 -16.69 -15.68 8.52
N GLY A 9 -15.37 -15.77 8.34
CA GLY A 9 -14.74 -16.51 7.25
C GLY A 9 -14.72 -15.75 5.91
N GLY A 10 -14.98 -14.44 5.93
CA GLY A 10 -14.90 -13.57 4.75
C GLY A 10 -13.47 -13.08 4.49
N GLY A 11 -13.04 -13.10 3.23
CA GLY A 11 -11.79 -12.45 2.82
C GLY A 11 -11.92 -10.93 2.82
N VAL A 12 -10.91 -10.21 3.33
CA VAL A 12 -10.94 -8.74 3.42
C VAL A 12 -9.89 -8.12 2.50
N GLY A 13 -10.34 -7.23 1.62
CA GLY A 13 -9.46 -6.41 0.77
C GLY A 13 -9.33 -4.99 1.32
N ILE A 14 -8.10 -4.49 1.44
CA ILE A 14 -7.81 -3.16 1.99
C ILE A 14 -6.88 -2.41 1.04
N THR A 15 -7.21 -1.18 0.67
CA THR A 15 -6.27 -0.30 -0.04
C THR A 15 -5.39 0.46 0.94
N LEU A 16 -4.08 0.47 0.69
CA LEU A 16 -3.08 1.22 1.45
C LEU A 16 -2.59 2.45 0.70
N SER A 17 -3.10 2.73 -0.49
CA SER A 17 -2.65 3.84 -1.35
C SER A 17 -2.82 5.23 -0.73
N ASN A 18 -3.76 5.40 0.20
CA ASN A 18 -3.95 6.67 0.92
C ASN A 18 -3.04 6.82 2.14
N LEU A 19 -2.33 5.75 2.53
CA LEU A 19 -1.42 5.83 3.66
C LEU A 19 -0.21 6.65 3.24
N ARG A 20 0.24 7.55 4.11
CA ARG A 20 1.46 8.32 3.85
C ARG A 20 2.67 7.39 3.75
N GLU A 21 3.63 7.79 2.93
CA GLU A 21 4.87 7.08 2.65
C GLU A 21 5.82 7.04 3.86
N ALA A 22 6.80 6.13 3.81
CA ALA A 22 7.89 6.12 4.75
C ALA A 22 8.69 7.44 4.68
N GLY A 23 8.96 8.05 5.83
CA GLY A 23 9.64 9.34 5.94
C GLY A 23 8.73 10.57 5.85
N ALA A 24 7.44 10.40 5.52
CA ALA A 24 6.48 11.50 5.51
C ALA A 24 6.38 12.17 6.91
N PRO A 25 6.09 13.48 6.97
CA PRO A 25 6.01 14.19 8.23
C PRO A 25 4.77 13.80 9.06
N ILE A 26 4.92 13.82 10.38
CA ILE A 26 3.82 13.62 11.33
C ILE A 26 3.80 14.81 12.28
N LYS A 27 2.69 15.55 12.31
CA LYS A 27 2.51 16.73 13.17
C LYS A 27 3.67 17.75 13.07
N GLY A 28 4.25 17.91 11.88
CA GLY A 28 5.37 18.82 11.63
C GLY A 28 6.76 18.24 11.88
N TYR A 29 6.89 17.02 12.42
CA TYR A 29 8.17 16.32 12.53
C TYR A 29 8.47 15.56 11.23
N ALA A 30 9.50 15.99 10.51
CA ALA A 30 9.97 15.33 9.28
C ALA A 30 10.58 13.95 9.58
N GLY A 31 10.44 12.99 8.66
CA GLY A 31 11.05 11.66 8.80
C GLY A 31 10.36 10.72 9.79
N ALA A 32 9.14 11.05 10.24
CA ALA A 32 8.49 10.34 11.35
C ALA A 32 7.65 9.13 10.92
N ALA A 33 7.14 9.11 9.69
CA ALA A 33 6.29 8.03 9.22
C ALA A 33 7.07 6.75 8.87
N SER A 34 6.52 5.60 9.26
CA SER A 34 7.12 4.29 9.01
C SER A 34 6.64 3.62 7.72
N GLY A 35 5.72 4.26 6.97
CA GLY A 35 5.20 3.78 5.69
C GLY A 35 4.20 2.63 5.79
N VAL A 36 3.99 1.94 4.67
CA VAL A 36 2.96 0.89 4.52
C VAL A 36 3.30 -0.44 5.18
N VAL A 37 4.59 -0.79 5.27
CA VAL A 37 5.04 -2.12 5.70
C VAL A 37 4.62 -2.48 7.13
N PRO A 38 4.80 -1.61 8.15
CA PRO A 38 4.36 -1.93 9.52
C PRO A 38 2.84 -2.12 9.62
N VAL A 39 2.07 -1.38 8.82
CA VAL A 39 0.61 -1.50 8.76
C VAL A 39 0.20 -2.84 8.14
N MET A 40 0.88 -3.28 7.08
CA MET A 40 0.68 -4.62 6.53
C MET A 40 0.95 -5.71 7.57
N LYS A 41 1.99 -5.54 8.40
CA LYS A 41 2.32 -6.48 9.46
C LYS A 41 1.22 -6.58 10.51
N LEU A 42 0.69 -5.43 10.93
CA LEU A 42 -0.44 -5.39 11.85
C LEU A 42 -1.68 -6.10 11.28
N PHE A 43 -1.95 -5.95 9.99
CA PHE A 43 -3.05 -6.67 9.32
C PHE A 43 -2.78 -8.17 9.26
N GLU A 44 -1.58 -8.60 8.88
CA GLU A 44 -1.19 -10.01 8.88
C GLU A 44 -1.39 -10.66 10.26
N ASP A 45 -0.93 -10.02 11.33
CA ASP A 45 -1.09 -10.53 12.70
C ASP A 45 -2.58 -10.58 13.10
N SER A 46 -3.35 -9.56 12.70
CA SER A 46 -4.80 -9.51 12.95
C SER A 46 -5.57 -10.62 12.25
N PHE A 47 -5.25 -10.93 10.99
CA PHE A 47 -5.87 -12.02 10.24
C PHE A 47 -5.42 -13.41 10.73
N SER A 48 -4.17 -13.52 11.17
CA SER A 48 -3.64 -14.75 11.76
C SER A 48 -4.28 -15.06 13.12
N TYR A 49 -4.55 -14.01 13.91
CA TYR A 49 -5.26 -14.12 15.19
C TYR A 49 -6.75 -14.47 15.01
N SER A 50 -7.43 -13.81 14.07
CA SER A 50 -8.85 -14.03 13.78
C SER A 50 -9.06 -15.22 12.84
N ASN A 51 -8.74 -16.42 13.35
CA ASN A 51 -8.98 -17.69 12.66
C ASN A 51 -10.36 -18.26 13.00
N GLN A 52 -10.95 -18.98 12.04
CA GLN A 52 -12.29 -19.59 12.20
C GLN A 52 -12.20 -20.85 13.08
N LEU A 53 -12.04 -20.68 14.41
CA LEU A 53 -11.93 -21.80 15.37
C LEU A 53 -10.84 -22.82 14.96
N GLY A 54 -9.73 -22.35 14.39
CA GLY A 54 -8.62 -23.18 13.92
C GLY A 54 -8.82 -23.91 12.58
N GLN A 55 -9.95 -23.74 11.88
CA GLN A 55 -10.21 -24.45 10.60
C GLN A 55 -9.56 -23.79 9.38
N ARG A 56 -9.51 -22.44 9.33
CA ARG A 56 -8.87 -21.68 8.24
C ARG A 56 -8.23 -20.41 8.77
N GLN A 57 -7.04 -20.09 8.28
CA GLN A 57 -6.42 -18.77 8.48
C GLN A 57 -7.28 -17.71 7.78
N GLY A 58 -7.45 -16.55 8.42
CA GLY A 58 -8.13 -15.42 7.81
C GLY A 58 -7.45 -15.03 6.50
N ALA A 59 -8.23 -14.78 5.45
CA ALA A 59 -7.71 -14.36 4.15
C ALA A 59 -7.76 -12.83 4.05
N GLY A 60 -6.61 -12.21 3.77
CA GLY A 60 -6.50 -10.77 3.59
C GLY A 60 -5.72 -10.45 2.32
N VAL A 61 -6.13 -9.40 1.61
CA VAL A 61 -5.38 -8.82 0.50
C VAL A 61 -5.21 -7.32 0.73
N VAL A 62 -4.00 -6.83 0.49
CA VAL A 62 -3.71 -5.40 0.51
C VAL A 62 -3.37 -4.92 -0.89
N TYR A 63 -3.95 -3.79 -1.28
CA TYR A 63 -3.72 -3.14 -2.56
C TYR A 63 -2.88 -1.88 -2.37
N LEU A 64 -1.93 -1.67 -3.27
CA LEU A 64 -1.15 -0.44 -3.35
C LEU A 64 -1.08 0.06 -4.79
N ASN A 65 -1.17 1.36 -5.00
CA ASN A 65 -0.97 1.96 -6.32
C ASN A 65 0.51 1.91 -6.69
N VAL A 66 0.84 1.58 -7.95
CA VAL A 66 2.21 1.49 -8.45
C VAL A 66 3.00 2.80 -8.33
N PHE A 67 2.32 3.94 -8.37
CA PHE A 67 2.92 5.27 -8.23
C PHE A 67 3.15 5.70 -6.78
N HIS A 68 2.89 4.83 -5.81
CA HIS A 68 3.11 5.09 -4.39
C HIS A 68 4.60 4.96 -4.03
N PRO A 69 5.20 5.85 -3.22
CA PRO A 69 6.64 5.83 -2.90
C PRO A 69 7.11 4.51 -2.27
N ASP A 70 6.27 3.91 -1.42
CA ASP A 70 6.59 2.63 -0.77
C ASP A 70 6.43 1.39 -1.69
N ILE A 71 6.17 1.51 -2.99
CA ILE A 71 5.88 0.37 -3.89
C ILE A 71 6.98 -0.70 -3.87
N ILE A 72 8.25 -0.30 -3.85
CA ILE A 72 9.38 -1.24 -3.84
C ILE A 72 9.50 -1.95 -2.50
N ALA A 73 9.25 -1.24 -1.39
CA ALA A 73 9.24 -1.83 -0.05
C ALA A 73 8.07 -2.81 0.10
N PHE A 74 6.88 -2.43 -0.38
CA PHE A 74 5.67 -3.25 -0.43
C PHE A 74 5.91 -4.57 -1.16
N LEU A 75 6.47 -4.53 -2.37
CA LEU A 75 6.82 -5.73 -3.14
C LEU A 75 7.90 -6.57 -2.46
N SER A 76 8.85 -5.92 -1.81
CA SER A 76 9.96 -6.61 -1.14
C SER A 76 9.52 -7.43 0.07
N THR A 77 8.34 -7.17 0.65
CA THR A 77 7.77 -7.97 1.77
C THR A 77 7.54 -9.45 1.42
N LYS A 78 7.42 -9.78 0.13
CA LYS A 78 7.20 -11.16 -0.35
C LYS A 78 8.46 -11.88 -0.82
N LYS A 79 9.62 -11.21 -0.84
CA LYS A 79 10.89 -11.86 -1.18
C LYS A 79 11.21 -12.95 -0.15
N GLU A 80 11.70 -14.10 -0.61
CA GLU A 80 12.07 -15.20 0.30
C GLU A 80 13.19 -14.79 1.27
N ASN A 81 14.13 -13.99 0.79
CA ASN A 81 15.28 -13.47 1.54
C ASN A 81 14.99 -12.15 2.28
N ALA A 82 13.72 -11.75 2.44
CA ALA A 82 13.38 -10.56 3.21
C ALA A 82 13.64 -10.76 4.71
N ASP A 83 14.07 -9.70 5.39
CA ASP A 83 14.16 -9.67 6.86
C ASP A 83 12.80 -10.05 7.47
N GLU A 84 12.81 -10.89 8.51
CA GLU A 84 11.59 -11.41 9.13
C GLU A 84 10.69 -10.31 9.70
N LYS A 85 11.26 -9.14 10.06
CA LYS A 85 10.48 -7.97 10.51
C LYS A 85 9.64 -7.34 9.39
N VAL A 86 10.06 -7.48 8.14
CA VAL A 86 9.41 -6.90 6.95
C VAL A 86 8.63 -7.96 6.17
N ARG A 87 8.96 -9.23 6.34
CA ARG A 87 8.36 -10.33 5.60
C ARG A 87 6.90 -10.54 5.99
N VAL A 88 6.05 -10.62 4.96
CA VAL A 88 4.62 -10.88 5.08
C VAL A 88 4.28 -12.22 4.42
N LYS A 89 3.91 -13.21 5.22
CA LYS A 89 3.71 -14.62 4.83
C LYS A 89 2.27 -14.85 4.33
N THR A 90 1.24 -14.47 5.09
CA THR A 90 -0.15 -14.88 4.82
C THR A 90 -0.97 -13.85 4.03
N LEU A 91 -0.62 -12.57 4.12
CA LEU A 91 -1.33 -11.50 3.42
C LEU A 91 -1.04 -11.56 1.91
N SER A 92 -2.08 -11.49 1.08
CA SER A 92 -1.93 -11.36 -0.37
C SER A 92 -1.62 -9.91 -0.75
N LEU A 93 -0.86 -9.72 -1.83
CA LEU A 93 -0.55 -8.40 -2.37
C LEU A 93 -1.31 -8.18 -3.68
N GLY A 94 -1.86 -6.98 -3.85
CA GLY A 94 -2.43 -6.50 -5.10
C GLY A 94 -1.82 -5.16 -5.47
N ILE A 95 -1.72 -4.88 -6.77
CA ILE A 95 -1.20 -3.61 -7.27
C ILE A 95 -2.24 -3.01 -8.20
N THR A 96 -2.54 -1.73 -7.99
CA THR A 96 -3.32 -0.94 -8.94
C THR A 96 -2.35 -0.28 -9.92
N VAL A 97 -2.50 -0.59 -11.20
CA VAL A 97 -1.62 -0.11 -12.28
C VAL A 97 -2.43 0.72 -13.28
N PRO A 98 -2.36 2.05 -13.21
CA PRO A 98 -2.97 2.94 -14.20
C PRO A 98 -2.30 2.83 -15.58
N ASP A 99 -3.01 3.22 -16.64
CA ASP A 99 -2.53 3.12 -18.03
C ASP A 99 -1.21 3.88 -18.26
N LYS A 100 -1.02 5.02 -17.59
CA LYS A 100 0.22 5.82 -17.67
C LYS A 100 1.48 5.00 -17.34
N PHE A 101 1.39 4.01 -16.44
CA PHE A 101 2.51 3.11 -16.16
C PHE A 101 2.97 2.38 -17.42
N TYR A 102 2.03 1.82 -18.18
CA TYR A 102 2.32 1.10 -19.42
C TYR A 102 2.85 2.03 -20.51
N GLU A 103 2.38 3.27 -20.57
CA GLU A 103 2.90 4.26 -21.50
C GLU A 103 4.37 4.60 -21.22
N LEU A 104 4.70 4.90 -19.96
CA LEU A 104 6.07 5.19 -19.52
C LEU A 104 6.99 3.99 -19.77
N ALA A 105 6.54 2.79 -19.39
CA ALA A 105 7.29 1.55 -19.60
C ALA A 105 7.55 1.27 -21.10
N ARG A 106 6.56 1.52 -21.96
CA ARG A 106 6.68 1.29 -23.41
C ARG A 106 7.65 2.29 -24.07
N LYS A 107 7.75 3.50 -23.54
CA LYS A 107 8.70 4.53 -23.98
C LYS A 107 10.07 4.44 -23.31
N ASN A 108 10.22 3.57 -22.31
CA ASN A 108 11.41 3.47 -21.46
C ASN A 108 11.76 4.81 -20.78
N GLU A 109 10.72 5.49 -20.28
CA GLU A 109 10.83 6.75 -19.54
C GLU A 109 10.83 6.50 -18.02
N ASP A 110 11.38 7.45 -17.26
CA ASP A 110 11.40 7.39 -15.81
C ASP A 110 9.99 7.54 -15.22
N MET A 111 9.70 6.69 -14.22
CA MET A 111 8.46 6.74 -13.45
C MET A 111 8.69 7.49 -12.14
N TYR A 112 7.97 8.59 -11.95
CA TYR A 112 7.96 9.32 -10.69
C TYR A 112 6.96 8.72 -9.70
N LEU A 113 7.29 8.81 -8.41
CA LEU A 113 6.44 8.38 -7.31
C LEU A 113 5.91 9.61 -6.58
N PHE A 114 4.65 9.59 -6.16
CA PHE A 114 3.99 10.76 -5.59
C PHE A 114 3.63 10.52 -4.13
N SER A 115 4.05 11.44 -3.25
CA SER A 115 3.72 11.40 -1.83
C SER A 115 2.21 11.58 -1.62
N PRO A 116 1.49 10.57 -1.06
CA PRO A 116 0.07 10.73 -0.75
C PRO A 116 -0.18 11.87 0.25
N TYR A 117 0.78 12.13 1.15
CA TYR A 117 0.69 13.22 2.11
C TYR A 117 0.70 14.60 1.41
N ASN A 118 1.60 14.81 0.45
CA ASN A 118 1.66 16.08 -0.28
C ASN A 118 0.44 16.24 -1.19
N VAL A 119 0.05 15.18 -1.91
CA VAL A 119 -1.14 15.21 -2.79
C VAL A 119 -2.40 15.60 -2.00
N GLU A 120 -2.64 14.97 -0.85
CA GLU A 120 -3.80 15.29 -0.02
C GLU A 120 -3.75 16.74 0.51
N LYS A 121 -2.55 17.26 0.81
CA LYS A 121 -2.36 18.62 1.30
C LYS A 121 -2.59 19.68 0.21
N GLU A 122 -2.16 19.41 -1.01
CA GLU A 122 -2.20 20.36 -2.12
C GLU A 122 -3.54 20.35 -2.85
N TYR A 123 -4.07 19.15 -3.14
CA TYR A 123 -5.29 18.98 -3.91
C TYR A 123 -6.53 18.71 -3.04
N GLY A 124 -6.36 18.50 -1.73
CA GLY A 124 -7.47 18.23 -0.80
C GLY A 124 -8.17 16.88 -1.02
N ILE A 125 -7.59 16.02 -1.86
CA ILE A 125 -8.15 14.70 -2.20
C ILE A 125 -7.19 13.58 -1.82
N PRO A 126 -7.68 12.45 -1.29
CA PRO A 126 -6.82 11.30 -1.02
C PRO A 126 -6.25 10.72 -2.33
N PHE A 127 -5.00 10.28 -2.29
CA PHE A 127 -4.24 9.80 -3.45
C PHE A 127 -4.96 8.73 -4.28
N ASN A 128 -5.70 7.82 -3.64
CA ASN A 128 -6.42 6.75 -4.33
C ASN A 128 -7.58 7.24 -5.22
N TYR A 129 -8.06 8.46 -5.01
CA TYR A 129 -9.12 9.07 -5.83
C TYR A 129 -8.57 10.01 -6.91
N LEU A 130 -7.25 10.20 -6.95
CA LEU A 130 -6.57 10.97 -7.98
C LEU A 130 -6.52 10.17 -9.29
N ASP A 131 -6.92 10.80 -10.39
CA ASP A 131 -6.71 10.20 -11.71
C ASP A 131 -5.28 10.47 -12.18
N ILE A 132 -4.37 9.59 -11.76
CA ILE A 132 -2.94 9.71 -12.08
C ILE A 132 -2.70 9.70 -13.59
N THR A 133 -3.51 8.98 -14.38
CA THR A 133 -3.29 8.90 -15.83
C THR A 133 -3.37 10.28 -16.47
N ASN A 134 -4.35 11.09 -16.05
CA ASN A 134 -4.56 12.43 -16.57
C ASN A 134 -3.72 13.49 -15.87
N MET A 135 -3.43 13.31 -14.57
CA MET A 135 -2.74 14.32 -13.76
C MET A 135 -1.21 14.12 -13.69
N TYR A 136 -0.65 13.03 -14.23
CA TYR A 136 0.76 12.70 -14.08
C TYR A 136 1.69 13.86 -14.48
N ASP A 137 1.46 14.47 -15.63
CA ASP A 137 2.34 15.51 -16.15
C ASP A 137 2.22 16.81 -15.33
N GLU A 138 1.08 17.07 -14.70
CA GLU A 138 0.88 18.19 -13.76
C GLU A 138 1.59 17.93 -12.43
N LEU A 139 1.51 16.70 -11.90
CA LEU A 139 2.12 16.32 -10.63
C LEU A 139 3.66 16.27 -10.69
N VAL A 140 4.23 16.14 -11.89
CA VAL A 140 5.69 16.12 -12.13
C VAL A 140 6.25 17.53 -12.33
N ALA A 141 5.42 18.49 -12.77
CA ALA A 141 5.83 19.85 -13.11
C ALA A 141 6.21 20.70 -11.88
#